data_AF-A0A958XYX9-F1
#
_entry.id   AF-A0A958XYX9-F1
#
_cell.length_a   1.000
_cell.length_b   1.000
_cell.length_c   1.000
_cell.angle_alpha   90.00
_cell.angle_beta   90.00
_cell.angle_gamma   90.00
#
_symmetry.space_group_name_H-M   'P 1'
#
loop_
_entity.id
_entity.type
_entity.pdbx_description
1 polymer ?
#
loop_
_entity_poly.entity_id
_entity_poly.type
_entity_poly.pdbx_seq_one_letter_code
_entity_poly.pdbx_strand_id
1 'polypeptide(L)' 'MNAHELDYQIYGEEMQFVEIELDPYETVIAEAGSFMMMD' A
#
# COMPACT_ATOMS: atom_id res chain seq x y z
N MET A 1 -15.92 -0.38 14.08
CA MET A 1 -14.68 -1.01 13.59
C MET A 1 -13.80 0.13 13.12
N ASN A 2 -12.56 0.18 13.59
CA ASN A 2 -11.59 1.18 13.16
C ASN A 2 -10.74 0.58 12.04
N ALA A 3 -10.26 1.42 11.13
CA ALA A 3 -9.30 0.99 10.12
C ALA A 3 -7.92 0.77 10.77
N HIS A 4 -7.07 -0.02 10.12
CA HIS A 4 -5.65 -0.13 10.49
C HIS A 4 -4.94 1.19 10.21
N GLU A 5 -3.95 1.52 11.03
CA GLU A 5 -3.05 2.65 10.79
C GLU A 5 -1.83 2.08 10.07
N LEU A 6 -1.67 2.40 8.79
CA LEU A 6 -0.62 1.84 7.95
C LEU A 6 0.49 2.85 7.71
N ASP A 7 1.72 2.35 7.62
CA ASP A 7 2.87 3.11 7.12
C ASP A 7 2.92 3.08 5.58
N TYR A 8 3.23 4.22 4.96
CA TYR A 8 3.29 4.33 3.50
C TYR A 8 4.35 5.34 3.04
N GLN A 9 4.84 5.12 1.82
CA GLN A 9 5.72 6.06 1.13
C GLN A 9 5.34 6.19 -0.34
N ILE A 10 5.32 7.42 -0.85
CA ILE A 10 5.06 7.71 -2.27
C ILE A 10 6.41 7.90 -2.96
N TYR A 11 6.59 7.21 -4.09
CA TYR A 11 7.79 7.25 -4.89
C TYR A 11 7.50 7.78 -6.30
N GLY A 12 8.56 8.29 -6.94
CA GLY A 12 8.54 8.73 -8.33
C GLY A 12 8.19 10.20 -8.53
N GLU A 13 8.74 10.80 -9.58
CA GLU A 13 8.38 12.15 -10.02
C GLU A 13 7.46 12.10 -11.24
N GLU A 14 7.84 11.33 -12.28
CA GLU A 14 7.04 11.19 -13.51
C GLU A 14 6.08 10.00 -13.49
N MET A 15 6.49 8.86 -12.92
CA MET A 15 5.63 7.69 -12.72
C MET A 15 5.56 7.39 -11.23
N GLN A 16 4.41 7.71 -10.64
CA GLN A 16 4.20 7.61 -9.20
C GLN A 16 3.59 6.28 -8.81
N PHE A 17 4.04 5.75 -7.68
CA PHE A 17 3.42 4.61 -7.01
C PHE A 17 3.52 4.80 -5.49
N VAL A 18 2.65 4.09 -4.77
CA VAL A 18 2.65 4.06 -3.30
C VAL A 18 3.12 2.68 -2.85
N GLU A 19 4.07 2.68 -1.94
CA GLU A 19 4.48 1.52 -1.17
C GLU A 19 3.73 1.55 0.16
N ILE A 20 3.22 0.39 0.57
CA ILE A 20 2.47 0.23 1.81
C ILE A 20 3.15 -0.88 2.59
N GLU A 21 3.61 -0.56 3.80
CA GLU A 21 4.15 -1.54 4.74
C GLU A 21 2.99 -2.08 5.59
N LEU A 22 2.92 -3.40 5.76
CA LEU A 22 1.88 -4.06 6.53
C LEU A 22 2.52 -4.82 7.68
N ASP A 23 2.14 -4.45 8.90
CA ASP A 23 2.45 -5.24 10.07
C ASP A 23 1.65 -6.55 10.08
N PRO A 24 2.04 -7.54 10.91
CA PRO A 24 1.26 -8.75 11.08
C PRO A 24 -0.21 -8.43 11.39
N TYR A 25 -1.11 -9.08 10.65
CA TYR A 25 -2.58 -8.92 10.74
C TYR A 25 -3.15 -7.63 10.16
N GLU A 26 -2.32 -6.77 9.57
CA GLU A 26 -2.81 -5.63 8.79
C GLU A 26 -3.23 -6.04 7.38
N THR A 27 -4.02 -5.17 6.76
CA THR A 27 -4.50 -5.41 5.40
C THR A 27 -4.86 -4.11 4.72
N VAL A 28 -4.69 -4.09 3.41
CA VAL A 28 -5.09 -2.98 2.54
C VAL A 28 -6.04 -3.48 1.45
N ILE A 29 -6.99 -2.63 1.08
CA ILE A 29 -7.93 -2.90 -0.01
C ILE A 29 -7.49 -2.06 -1.20
N ALA A 30 -7.34 -2.70 -2.36
CA ALA A 30 -6.97 -2.05 -3.60
C ALA A 30 -7.77 -2.60 -4.78
N GLU A 31 -7.92 -1.82 -5.85
CA GLU A 31 -8.63 -2.24 -7.06
C GLU A 31 -7.82 -3.30 -7.84
N ALA A 32 -8.50 -4.24 -8.49
CA ALA A 32 -7.83 -5.23 -9.32
C ALA A 32 -6.98 -4.54 -10.41
N GLY A 33 -5.70 -4.89 -10.48
CA GLY A 33 -4.73 -4.30 -11.42
C GLY A 33 -3.96 -3.09 -10.89
N SER A 34 -4.29 -2.57 -9.70
CA SER A 34 -3.48 -1.55 -9.01
C SER A 34 -2.28 -2.14 -8.26
N PHE A 35 -2.33 -3.45 -7.98
CA PHE A 35 -1.26 -4.16 -7.32
C PHE A 35 -0.06 -4.36 -8.26
N MET A 36 1.09 -3.78 -7.90
CA MET A 36 2.31 -3.84 -8.72
C MET A 36 3.22 -5.00 -8.31
N MET A 37 3.55 -5.13 -7.02
CA MET A 37 4.49 -6.12 -6.50
C MET A 37 4.29 -6.34 -4.98
N MET A 38 4.63 -7.54 -4.49
CA MET A 38 4.75 -7.90 -3.05
C MET A 38 6.13 -8.51 -2.81
N ASP A 39 6.72 -8.23 -1.67
CA ASP A 39 7.86 -8.96 -1.11
C ASP A 39 7.61 -9.41 0.34
#